data_AF-A0A536BGU8-F1
#
_entry.id   AF-A0A536BGU8-F1
#
_cell.length_a   1.000
_cell.length_b   1.000
_cell.length_c   1.000
_cell.angle_alpha   90.00
_cell.angle_beta   90.00
_cell.angle_gamma   90.00
#
_symmetry.space_group_name_H-M   'P 1'
#
loop_
_entity.id
_entity.type
_entity.pdbx_description
1 polymer ?
#
loop_
_entity_poly.entity_id
_entity_poly.type
_entity_poly.pdbx_seq_one_letter_code
_entity_poly.pdbx_strand_id
1 'polypeptide(L)'
;MARTPLVVELQGLAQDHRLAGRWGIPVSAVRERRADFTRRQFLKGGVAGAAGLALAGPWSIAQSAFAASPRIGIVGAGISGLTAALTLQDAGISSTVYESSSRIGGRMHSDTSNWAGQTSEWCGELIDQGHKTILHLAQRFGLATVNLLAGEPNGSEDTYYFFGRYYEKSQADNDFQPVHNALQRDAQAANYPTTYLINTPGGIALDNISVYEWIDRNVPGGHGSPMGQLLDVAYNIEYGAETKDQSSLNLVYLLGYNEKPGNFAIFGASNEKYHIVKGNQQLPETIAANLAHPVVRGWRMVAIGFNRDDSIAVTFNVGGQTKVENFDRVILALPFAVLRTLDYRKARFDNLKTQAIQQLGRGRNDKLQLQFKSRFWDGTGSWPGTGNGNSYADTGYQNTWEVTRSQPGTTGILVDYTGGNVAGSFAPSTPYGAAATNPQVTAYAMTFLKQLEPVYTGITAFWSGRATLSVPALDPNLNCSYSYWRVGQYHTFSGYEKARQPFPNGPIHFAGEHCSQDFQGFMEGGASEGVRAANEILGDYKAGLFS
;
A
#
# COMPACT_ATOMS: atom_id res chain seq x y z
N MET A 1 20.65 21.60 -20.47
CA MET A 1 21.75 21.20 -21.38
C MET A 1 21.23 20.23 -22.41
N ALA A 2 21.43 20.52 -23.70
CA ALA A 2 20.85 19.77 -24.82
C ALA A 2 21.34 18.31 -24.83
N ARG A 3 20.40 17.37 -24.69
CA ARG A 3 20.65 15.93 -24.71
C ARG A 3 20.77 15.48 -26.17
N THR A 4 21.99 15.40 -26.69
CA THR A 4 22.20 14.84 -28.04
C THR A 4 22.05 13.31 -28.00
N PRO A 5 21.49 12.69 -29.05
CA PRO A 5 21.31 11.23 -29.12
C PRO A 5 22.61 10.44 -28.86
N LEU A 6 23.75 11.00 -29.31
CA LEU A 6 25.07 10.39 -29.13
C LEU A 6 25.49 10.26 -27.65
N VAL A 7 25.16 11.25 -26.80
CA VAL A 7 25.50 11.22 -25.36
C VAL A 7 24.64 10.19 -24.62
N VAL A 8 23.38 10.05 -25.02
CA VAL A 8 22.46 9.03 -24.49
C VAL A 8 22.92 7.63 -24.86
N GLU A 9 23.39 7.44 -26.09
CA GLU A 9 23.90 6.17 -26.58
C GLU A 9 25.19 5.75 -25.84
N LEU A 10 26.13 6.69 -25.64
CA LEU A 10 27.35 6.44 -24.87
C LEU A 10 27.07 6.08 -23.39
N GLN A 11 26.07 6.71 -22.77
CA GLN A 11 25.64 6.37 -21.41
C GLN A 11 25.00 4.97 -21.34
N GLY A 12 24.21 4.59 -22.34
CA GLY A 12 23.64 3.25 -22.45
C GLY A 12 24.71 2.17 -22.60
N LEU A 13 25.73 2.41 -23.43
CA LEU A 13 26.86 1.48 -23.62
C LEU A 13 27.68 1.30 -22.34
N ALA A 14 27.92 2.38 -21.60
CA ALA A 14 28.64 2.35 -20.33
C ALA A 14 27.84 1.62 -19.22
N GLN A 15 26.52 1.72 -19.24
CA GLN A 15 25.64 1.00 -18.33
C GLN A 15 25.62 -0.50 -18.64
N ASP A 16 25.53 -0.89 -19.91
CA ASP A 16 25.52 -2.29 -20.31
C ASP A 16 26.84 -3.00 -19.95
N HIS A 17 27.98 -2.32 -20.10
CA HIS A 17 29.29 -2.86 -19.69
C HIS A 17 29.40 -3.04 -18.18
N ARG A 18 28.86 -2.10 -17.40
CA ARG A 18 28.87 -2.17 -15.93
C ARG A 18 28.01 -3.32 -15.42
N LEU A 19 26.83 -3.51 -16.03
CA LEU A 19 25.91 -4.60 -15.71
C LEU A 19 26.50 -5.95 -16.14
N ALA A 20 27.11 -6.04 -17.31
CA ALA A 20 27.80 -7.24 -17.77
C ALA A 20 28.94 -7.65 -16.82
N GLY A 21 29.77 -6.69 -16.41
CA GLY A 21 30.83 -6.91 -15.42
C GLY A 21 30.30 -7.36 -14.05
N ARG A 22 29.15 -6.82 -13.62
CA ARG A 22 28.52 -7.18 -12.35
C ARG A 22 27.81 -8.53 -12.38
N TRP A 23 27.29 -8.94 -13.53
CA TRP A 23 26.51 -10.17 -13.69
C TRP A 23 27.32 -11.35 -14.21
N GLY A 24 28.59 -11.14 -14.58
CA GLY A 24 29.44 -12.19 -15.14
C GLY A 24 28.94 -12.74 -16.47
N ILE A 25 28.14 -11.96 -17.22
CA ILE A 25 27.59 -12.34 -18.52
C ILE A 25 28.05 -11.38 -19.61
N PRO A 26 28.08 -11.83 -20.89
CA PRO A 26 28.44 -10.95 -22.00
C PRO A 26 27.50 -9.74 -22.13
N VAL A 27 28.04 -8.60 -22.56
CA VAL A 27 27.28 -7.37 -22.84
C VAL A 27 26.15 -7.59 -23.85
N SER A 28 26.33 -8.52 -24.80
CA SER A 28 25.29 -8.93 -25.75
C SER A 28 24.06 -9.53 -25.05
N ALA A 29 24.26 -10.35 -24.01
CA ALA A 29 23.16 -10.94 -23.24
C ALA A 29 22.42 -9.90 -22.38
N VAL A 30 23.10 -8.84 -21.94
CA VAL A 30 22.47 -7.69 -21.27
C VAL A 30 21.61 -6.90 -22.26
N ARG A 31 22.10 -6.71 -23.49
CA ARG A 31 21.41 -5.98 -24.55
C ARG A 31 20.20 -6.72 -25.10
N GLU A 32 20.26 -8.03 -25.26
CA GLU A 32 19.09 -8.85 -25.64
C GLU A 32 17.97 -8.72 -24.61
N ARG A 33 18.31 -8.77 -23.32
CA ARG A 33 17.34 -8.58 -22.23
C ARG A 33 16.71 -7.18 -22.21
N ARG A 34 17.41 -6.14 -22.64
CA ARG A 34 16.84 -4.78 -22.82
C ARG A 34 16.03 -4.66 -24.11
N ALA A 35 16.46 -5.28 -25.20
CA ALA A 35 15.77 -5.26 -26.48
C ALA A 35 14.38 -5.93 -26.40
N ASP A 36 14.22 -6.95 -25.57
CA ASP A 36 12.91 -7.55 -25.28
C ASP A 36 11.97 -6.61 -24.51
N PHE A 37 12.51 -5.68 -23.72
CA PHE A 37 11.75 -4.63 -23.02
C PHE A 37 11.29 -3.52 -23.97
N THR A 38 12.13 -3.08 -24.92
CA THR A 38 11.79 -2.03 -25.89
C THR A 38 10.96 -2.52 -27.07
N ARG A 39 11.14 -3.77 -27.54
CA ARG A 39 10.25 -4.38 -28.56
C ARG A 39 8.81 -4.49 -28.08
N ARG A 40 8.58 -4.73 -26.78
CA ARG A 40 7.24 -4.74 -26.16
C ARG A 40 6.62 -3.34 -26.02
N GLN A 41 7.41 -2.27 -26.05
CA GLN A 41 6.91 -0.89 -26.05
C GLN A 41 6.67 -0.34 -27.47
N PHE A 42 7.43 -0.77 -28.47
CA PHE A 42 7.26 -0.31 -29.87
C PHE A 42 6.00 -0.88 -30.53
N LEU A 43 5.53 -2.08 -30.13
CA LEU A 43 4.26 -2.66 -30.62
C LEU A 43 2.99 -1.96 -30.09
N LYS A 44 3.10 -0.88 -29.30
CA LYS A 44 1.97 -0.09 -28.81
C LYS A 44 1.81 1.29 -29.47
N GLY A 45 2.56 1.62 -30.53
CA GLY A 45 2.40 2.89 -31.24
C GLY A 45 2.66 2.76 -32.75
N GLY A 46 1.60 2.58 -33.54
CA GLY A 46 1.69 2.50 -35.01
C GLY A 46 0.36 2.17 -35.73
N VAL A 47 -0.53 3.17 -35.76
CA VAL A 47 -1.61 3.53 -36.72
C VAL A 47 -2.31 2.46 -37.61
N ALA A 48 -3.64 2.63 -37.64
CA ALA A 48 -4.66 2.03 -38.46
C ALA A 48 -4.53 2.22 -40.00
N GLY A 49 -5.15 1.28 -40.75
CA GLY A 49 -5.72 1.56 -42.07
C GLY A 49 -5.39 0.53 -43.17
N ALA A 50 -6.35 -0.35 -43.49
CA ALA A 50 -6.83 -0.64 -44.84
C ALA A 50 -7.66 -1.95 -44.86
N ALA A 51 -8.84 -1.86 -45.48
CA ALA A 51 -9.74 -2.98 -45.76
C ALA A 51 -9.21 -3.88 -46.89
N GLY A 52 -9.57 -5.17 -46.86
CA GLY A 52 -9.35 -6.08 -47.99
C GLY A 52 -9.84 -7.51 -47.69
N LEU A 53 -11.00 -7.86 -48.27
CA LEU A 53 -11.58 -9.20 -48.34
C LEU A 53 -10.59 -10.26 -48.88
N ALA A 54 -10.49 -11.43 -48.24
CA ALA A 54 -10.24 -12.69 -48.94
C ALA A 54 -10.52 -13.93 -48.05
N LEU A 55 -11.57 -14.64 -48.44
CA LEU A 55 -11.68 -16.10 -48.56
C LEU A 55 -11.62 -16.98 -47.29
N ALA A 56 -12.81 -17.48 -46.96
CA ALA A 56 -13.02 -18.68 -46.19
C ALA A 56 -12.31 -19.89 -46.81
N GLY A 57 -11.51 -20.58 -46.00
CA GLY A 57 -11.02 -21.94 -46.23
C GLY A 57 -11.02 -22.68 -44.90
N PRO A 58 -11.43 -23.96 -44.85
CA PRO A 58 -11.68 -24.66 -43.60
C PRO A 58 -10.34 -25.05 -42.97
N TRP A 59 -9.91 -24.29 -41.96
CA TRP A 59 -8.97 -24.82 -41.00
C TRP A 59 -9.72 -25.81 -40.10
N SER A 60 -9.66 -27.07 -40.51
CA SER A 60 -9.80 -28.22 -39.63
C SER A 60 -8.77 -28.07 -38.51
N ILE A 61 -9.17 -27.42 -37.41
CA ILE A 61 -8.47 -27.55 -36.15
C ILE A 61 -8.70 -29.00 -35.75
N ALA A 62 -7.71 -29.85 -36.00
CA ALA A 62 -7.59 -31.11 -35.30
C ALA A 62 -7.77 -30.80 -33.82
N GLN A 63 -8.83 -31.35 -33.22
CA GLN A 63 -9.02 -31.37 -31.79
C GLN A 63 -7.83 -32.11 -31.19
N SER A 64 -6.76 -31.36 -30.92
CA SER A 64 -5.70 -31.77 -30.02
C SER A 64 -6.39 -32.16 -28.72
N ALA A 65 -6.08 -33.37 -28.25
CA ALA A 65 -6.59 -33.95 -27.02
C ALA A 65 -6.75 -32.88 -25.94
N PHE A 66 -7.91 -32.87 -25.27
CA PHE A 66 -8.22 -31.99 -24.14
C PHE A 66 -7.07 -32.00 -23.13
N ALA A 67 -6.13 -31.05 -23.25
CA ALA A 67 -5.24 -30.72 -22.17
C ALA A 67 -6.13 -30.21 -21.04
N ALA A 68 -5.98 -30.78 -19.84
CA ALA A 68 -6.72 -30.31 -18.69
C ALA A 68 -6.42 -28.82 -18.49
N SER A 69 -7.45 -28.00 -18.26
CA SER A 69 -7.26 -26.56 -18.01
C SER A 69 -6.28 -26.34 -16.86
N PRO A 70 -5.44 -25.30 -16.92
CA PRO A 70 -4.38 -25.12 -15.95
C PRO A 70 -4.96 -24.79 -14.58
N ARG A 71 -4.37 -25.35 -13.53
CA ARG A 71 -4.83 -25.15 -12.15
C ARG A 71 -4.08 -24.00 -11.52
N ILE A 72 -4.75 -22.86 -11.39
CA ILE A 72 -4.18 -21.65 -10.80
C ILE A 72 -4.85 -21.37 -9.45
N GLY A 73 -4.04 -21.37 -8.38
CA GLY A 73 -4.48 -21.03 -7.03
C GLY A 73 -4.08 -19.61 -6.65
N ILE A 74 -4.99 -18.86 -6.02
CA ILE A 74 -4.72 -17.52 -5.49
C ILE A 74 -5.04 -17.54 -3.99
N VAL A 75 -4.07 -17.18 -3.15
CA VAL A 75 -4.22 -17.17 -1.69
C VAL A 75 -4.39 -15.74 -1.20
N GLY A 76 -5.60 -15.42 -0.75
CA GLY A 76 -6.03 -14.12 -0.21
C GLY A 76 -7.04 -13.42 -1.12
N ALA A 77 -8.23 -13.12 -0.59
CA ALA A 77 -9.28 -12.35 -1.27
C ALA A 77 -9.30 -10.87 -0.83
N GLY A 78 -8.11 -10.31 -0.59
CA GLY A 78 -7.92 -8.86 -0.64
C GLY A 78 -7.89 -8.36 -2.08
N ILE A 79 -7.83 -7.04 -2.25
CA ILE A 79 -7.86 -6.41 -3.59
C ILE A 79 -6.81 -6.97 -4.55
N SER A 80 -5.64 -7.38 -4.05
CA SER A 80 -4.58 -7.94 -4.88
C SER A 80 -4.92 -9.31 -5.48
N GLY A 81 -5.41 -10.25 -4.67
CA GLY A 81 -5.80 -11.56 -5.19
C GLY A 81 -7.03 -11.48 -6.08
N LEU A 82 -7.98 -10.60 -5.76
CA LEU A 82 -9.19 -10.40 -6.54
C LEU A 82 -8.91 -9.77 -7.91
N THR A 83 -8.02 -8.78 -7.98
CA THR A 83 -7.62 -8.18 -9.24
C THR A 83 -6.77 -9.13 -10.09
N ALA A 84 -5.95 -9.98 -9.46
CA ALA A 84 -5.27 -11.06 -10.16
C ALA A 84 -6.26 -12.05 -10.79
N ALA A 85 -7.25 -12.52 -10.01
CA ALA A 85 -8.30 -13.42 -10.50
C ALA A 85 -9.10 -12.81 -11.64
N LEU A 86 -9.51 -11.54 -11.48
CA LEU A 86 -10.24 -10.79 -12.51
C LEU A 86 -9.42 -10.64 -13.80
N THR A 87 -8.11 -10.36 -13.69
CA THR A 87 -7.21 -10.23 -14.85
C THR A 87 -7.05 -11.55 -15.60
N LEU A 88 -6.94 -12.67 -14.88
CA LEU A 88 -6.89 -14.00 -15.50
C LEU A 88 -8.22 -14.34 -16.19
N GLN A 89 -9.34 -14.06 -15.53
CA GLN A 89 -10.68 -14.28 -16.08
C GLN A 89 -10.93 -13.45 -17.34
N ASP A 90 -10.53 -12.18 -17.37
CA ASP A 90 -10.65 -11.31 -18.55
C ASP A 90 -9.84 -11.85 -19.74
N ALA A 91 -8.80 -12.63 -19.47
CA ALA A 91 -8.01 -13.34 -20.48
C ALA A 91 -8.53 -14.76 -20.79
N GLY A 92 -9.66 -15.18 -20.23
CA GLY A 92 -10.25 -16.50 -20.44
C GLY A 92 -9.59 -17.63 -19.65
N ILE A 93 -8.79 -17.32 -18.63
CA ILE A 93 -8.07 -18.30 -17.82
C ILE A 93 -8.73 -18.43 -16.43
N SER A 94 -9.18 -19.63 -16.08
CA SER A 94 -9.78 -19.90 -14.77
C SER A 94 -8.75 -19.89 -13.64
N SER A 95 -9.17 -19.43 -12.46
CA SER A 95 -8.40 -19.52 -11.22
C SER A 95 -9.34 -19.70 -10.01
N THR A 96 -8.80 -20.22 -8.91
CA THR A 96 -9.53 -20.39 -7.65
C THR A 96 -8.91 -19.50 -6.57
N VAL A 97 -9.73 -18.62 -5.98
CA VAL A 97 -9.31 -17.74 -4.88
C VAL A 97 -9.69 -18.36 -3.54
N TYR A 98 -8.73 -18.50 -2.64
CA TYR A 98 -8.92 -19.00 -1.27
C TYR A 98 -8.76 -17.86 -0.27
N GLU A 99 -9.72 -17.73 0.63
CA GLU A 99 -9.75 -16.72 1.69
C GLU A 99 -9.86 -17.38 3.06
N SER A 100 -9.01 -16.96 3.99
CA SER A 100 -8.99 -17.42 5.37
C SER A 100 -10.23 -17.01 6.17
N SER A 101 -10.73 -15.80 5.94
CA SER A 101 -11.86 -15.20 6.64
C SER A 101 -13.20 -15.57 5.99
N SER A 102 -14.30 -15.25 6.69
CA SER A 102 -15.64 -15.20 6.10
C SER A 102 -15.91 -13.91 5.30
N ARG A 103 -15.03 -12.91 5.46
CA ARG A 103 -15.12 -11.58 4.83
C ARG A 103 -14.17 -11.45 3.63
N ILE A 104 -14.61 -10.71 2.61
CA ILE A 104 -13.81 -10.32 1.44
C ILE A 104 -13.24 -8.90 1.65
N GLY A 105 -12.06 -8.62 1.11
CA GLY A 105 -11.49 -7.27 1.06
C GLY A 105 -10.18 -7.09 1.82
N GLY A 106 -9.85 -7.99 2.75
CA GLY A 106 -8.60 -7.92 3.51
C GLY A 106 -8.50 -6.61 4.32
N ARG A 107 -7.54 -5.74 3.97
CA ARG A 107 -7.35 -4.40 4.55
C ARG A 107 -8.25 -3.32 3.93
N MET A 108 -9.14 -3.66 3.01
CA MET A 108 -10.28 -2.81 2.64
C MET A 108 -11.48 -3.32 3.43
N HIS A 109 -11.83 -2.63 4.51
CA HIS A 109 -12.84 -3.09 5.47
C HIS A 109 -13.60 -1.88 6.01
N SER A 110 -14.86 -1.76 5.63
CA SER A 110 -15.71 -0.62 5.94
C SER A 110 -16.61 -0.91 7.15
N ASP A 111 -16.83 0.08 8.01
CA ASP A 111 -17.83 0.06 9.06
C ASP A 111 -19.07 0.84 8.65
N THR A 112 -20.16 0.13 8.39
CA THR A 112 -21.46 0.74 8.07
C THR A 112 -22.49 0.60 9.20
N SER A 113 -22.07 0.12 10.38
CA SER A 113 -23.00 -0.41 11.39
C SER A 113 -22.94 0.30 12.75
N ASN A 114 -21.77 0.81 13.16
CA ASN A 114 -21.62 1.43 14.49
C ASN A 114 -22.01 2.91 14.53
N TRP A 115 -22.32 3.51 13.38
CA TRP A 115 -22.54 4.96 13.25
C TRP A 115 -24.00 5.32 12.98
N ALA A 116 -24.34 6.58 13.21
CA ALA A 116 -25.66 7.11 12.92
C ALA A 116 -25.83 7.39 11.41
N GLY A 117 -25.90 6.33 10.60
CA GLY A 117 -26.10 6.42 9.15
C GLY A 117 -24.86 6.88 8.35
N GLN A 118 -23.70 6.98 9.01
CA GLN A 118 -22.41 7.27 8.39
C GLN A 118 -21.61 5.99 8.18
N THR A 119 -20.60 6.04 7.31
CA THR A 119 -19.65 4.97 7.08
C THR A 119 -18.25 5.42 7.46
N SER A 120 -17.48 4.53 8.06
CA SER A 120 -16.04 4.72 8.21
C SER A 120 -15.26 3.53 7.70
N GLU A 121 -13.93 3.60 7.75
CA GLU A 121 -13.06 2.50 7.35
C GLU A 121 -12.28 2.00 8.57
N TRP A 122 -12.32 0.68 8.80
CA TRP A 122 -11.50 0.04 9.83
C TRP A 122 -10.02 -0.02 9.44
N CYS A 123 -9.71 0.06 8.14
CA CYS A 123 -8.36 -0.06 7.61
C CYS A 123 -8.16 0.96 6.46
N GLY A 124 -7.79 0.52 5.25
CA GLY A 124 -7.46 1.39 4.12
C GLY A 124 -8.62 2.28 3.69
N GLU A 125 -8.36 3.59 3.62
CA GLU A 125 -9.39 4.61 3.52
C GLU A 125 -9.20 5.55 2.32
N LEU A 126 -8.02 6.14 2.17
CA LEU A 126 -7.84 7.25 1.23
C LEU A 126 -7.35 6.76 -0.14
N ILE A 127 -7.86 7.39 -1.20
CA ILE A 127 -7.49 7.11 -2.60
C ILE A 127 -7.00 8.41 -3.25
N ASP A 128 -5.71 8.45 -3.60
CA ASP A 128 -5.13 9.57 -4.35
C ASP A 128 -5.67 9.67 -5.76
N GLN A 129 -5.61 10.89 -6.31
CA GLN A 129 -5.85 11.09 -7.73
C GLN A 129 -4.90 10.30 -8.65
N GLY A 130 -3.73 9.92 -8.15
CA GLY A 130 -2.74 9.11 -8.86
C GLY A 130 -3.04 7.62 -8.87
N HIS A 131 -3.99 7.12 -8.07
CA HIS A 131 -4.33 5.71 -7.92
C HIS A 131 -5.19 5.18 -9.08
N LYS A 132 -4.55 5.06 -10.25
CA LYS A 132 -5.22 4.74 -11.52
C LYS A 132 -5.88 3.37 -11.51
N THR A 133 -5.27 2.36 -10.91
CA THR A 133 -5.81 0.99 -10.94
C THR A 133 -7.09 0.90 -10.12
N ILE A 134 -7.09 1.42 -8.88
CA ILE A 134 -8.28 1.44 -8.02
C ILE A 134 -9.40 2.28 -8.65
N LEU A 135 -9.07 3.46 -9.17
CA LEU A 135 -10.07 4.34 -9.80
C LEU A 135 -10.68 3.73 -11.07
N HIS A 136 -9.88 3.08 -11.93
CA HIS A 136 -10.41 2.37 -13.10
C HIS A 136 -11.28 1.18 -12.70
N LEU A 137 -10.94 0.45 -11.64
CA LEU A 137 -11.76 -0.64 -11.15
C LEU A 137 -13.09 -0.12 -10.58
N ALA A 138 -13.07 0.96 -9.79
CA ALA A 138 -14.29 1.61 -9.33
C ALA A 138 -15.18 2.04 -10.51
N GLN A 139 -14.60 2.67 -11.52
CA GLN A 139 -15.31 3.05 -12.76
C GLN A 139 -15.88 1.83 -13.49
N ARG A 140 -15.08 0.77 -13.67
CA ARG A 140 -15.50 -0.47 -14.34
C ARG A 140 -16.76 -1.08 -13.73
N PHE A 141 -16.85 -1.03 -12.40
CA PHE A 141 -17.98 -1.60 -11.65
C PHE A 141 -19.07 -0.57 -11.30
N GLY A 142 -18.98 0.66 -11.82
CA GLY A 142 -19.98 1.70 -11.58
C GLY A 142 -20.05 2.17 -10.12
N LEU A 143 -18.96 2.03 -9.37
CA LEU A 143 -18.87 2.49 -7.98
C LEU A 143 -18.50 3.98 -7.96
N ALA A 144 -19.41 4.81 -7.44
CA ALA A 144 -19.19 6.24 -7.37
C ALA A 144 -18.07 6.58 -6.37
N THR A 145 -17.18 7.49 -6.76
CA THR A 145 -16.21 8.10 -5.85
C THR A 145 -16.66 9.50 -5.45
N VAL A 146 -16.24 9.94 -4.26
CA VAL A 146 -16.51 11.28 -3.74
C VAL A 146 -15.20 12.02 -3.50
N ASN A 147 -15.17 13.31 -3.84
CA ASN A 147 -14.00 14.18 -3.65
C ASN A 147 -14.02 14.78 -2.24
N LEU A 148 -13.15 14.28 -1.37
CA LEU A 148 -13.05 14.68 0.03
C LEU A 148 -12.59 16.13 0.19
N LEU A 149 -11.65 16.58 -0.65
CA LEU A 149 -11.15 17.96 -0.62
C LEU A 149 -12.25 18.98 -0.95
N ALA A 150 -13.25 18.59 -1.74
CA ALA A 150 -14.41 19.45 -2.01
C ALA A 150 -15.44 19.45 -0.87
N GLY A 151 -15.31 18.51 0.07
CA GLY A 151 -16.14 18.42 1.27
C GLY A 151 -15.59 19.20 2.46
N GLU A 152 -14.34 19.65 2.38
CA GLU A 152 -13.71 20.45 3.45
C GLU A 152 -14.17 21.91 3.42
N PRO A 153 -14.14 22.61 4.57
CA PRO A 153 -14.40 24.05 4.59
C PRO A 153 -13.45 24.81 3.66
N ASN A 154 -13.98 25.80 2.93
CA ASN A 154 -13.17 26.53 1.96
C ASN A 154 -12.01 27.28 2.62
N GLY A 155 -10.78 27.03 2.15
CA GLY A 155 -9.56 27.62 2.70
C GLY A 155 -9.15 27.06 4.05
N SER A 156 -9.65 25.87 4.43
CA SER A 156 -9.18 25.19 5.63
C SER A 156 -7.73 24.75 5.53
N GLU A 157 -7.07 24.67 6.68
CA GLU A 157 -5.70 24.22 6.84
C GLU A 157 -5.63 23.16 7.95
N ASP A 158 -4.58 22.34 7.89
CA ASP A 158 -4.28 21.38 8.95
C ASP A 158 -3.92 22.11 10.25
N THR A 159 -4.33 21.56 11.38
CA THR A 159 -4.03 22.11 12.71
C THR A 159 -2.80 21.41 13.31
N TYR A 160 -1.72 22.16 13.55
CA TYR A 160 -0.53 21.63 14.23
C TYR A 160 -0.43 22.16 15.66
N TYR A 161 -0.19 21.27 16.63
CA TYR A 161 -0.07 21.62 18.05
C TYR A 161 1.09 20.87 18.70
N PHE A 162 2.19 21.59 18.94
CA PHE A 162 3.42 20.99 19.48
C PHE A 162 3.98 21.84 20.62
N PHE A 163 4.59 21.19 21.61
CA PHE A 163 5.21 21.85 22.74
C PHE A 163 4.26 22.81 23.48
N GLY A 164 2.98 22.44 23.57
CA GLY A 164 1.94 23.20 24.28
C GLY A 164 1.47 24.47 23.58
N ARG A 165 1.66 24.59 22.26
CA ARG A 165 1.20 25.74 21.46
C ARG A 165 0.86 25.35 20.03
N TYR A 166 0.04 26.17 19.37
CA TYR A 166 -0.21 26.03 17.95
C TYR A 166 1.05 26.36 17.13
N TYR A 167 1.24 25.60 16.06
CA TYR A 167 2.24 25.84 15.04
C TYR A 167 1.53 26.20 13.74
N GLU A 168 1.53 27.49 13.38
CA GLU A 168 0.76 27.97 12.24
C GLU A 168 1.29 27.40 10.91
N LYS A 169 0.38 27.11 9.97
CA LYS A 169 0.74 26.63 8.63
C LYS A 169 1.70 27.57 7.91
N SER A 170 1.51 28.88 8.05
CA SER A 170 2.40 29.90 7.49
C SER A 170 3.83 29.80 8.04
N GLN A 171 3.99 29.47 9.32
CA GLN A 171 5.30 29.22 9.93
C GLN A 171 5.88 27.89 9.44
N ALA A 172 5.05 26.84 9.29
CA ALA A 172 5.48 25.58 8.70
C ALA A 172 6.00 25.74 7.27
N ASP A 173 5.34 26.57 6.45
CA ASP A 173 5.81 26.90 5.09
C ASP A 173 7.18 27.59 5.10
N ASN A 174 7.43 28.48 6.06
CA ASN A 174 8.71 29.16 6.21
C ASN A 174 9.81 28.21 6.68
N ASP A 175 9.53 27.39 7.70
CA ASP A 175 10.48 26.45 8.29
C ASP A 175 10.83 25.31 7.32
N PHE A 176 9.94 25.01 6.36
CA PHE A 176 10.17 23.97 5.35
C PHE A 176 11.20 24.38 4.29
N GLN A 177 11.43 25.67 4.04
CA GLN A 177 12.37 26.14 3.02
C GLN A 177 13.78 25.53 3.13
N PRO A 178 14.47 25.60 4.29
CA PRO A 178 15.77 24.94 4.45
C PRO A 178 15.70 23.41 4.34
N VAL A 179 14.58 22.80 4.77
CA VAL A 179 14.35 21.35 4.69
C VAL A 179 14.21 20.90 3.24
N HIS A 180 13.49 21.68 2.42
CA HIS A 180 13.31 21.44 0.98
C HIS A 180 14.66 21.35 0.25
N ASN A 181 15.59 22.24 0.56
CA ASN A 181 16.93 22.21 -0.05
C ASN A 181 17.69 20.91 0.28
N ALA A 182 17.61 20.44 1.53
CA ALA A 182 18.21 19.17 1.93
C ALA A 182 17.56 17.99 1.20
N LEU A 183 16.22 17.98 1.11
CA LEU A 183 15.46 16.99 0.38
C LEU A 183 15.84 16.93 -1.10
N GLN A 184 15.94 18.07 -1.79
CA GLN A 184 16.31 18.11 -3.21
C GLN A 184 17.70 17.52 -3.44
N ARG A 185 18.68 17.89 -2.60
CA ARG A 185 20.03 17.35 -2.65
C ARG A 185 20.02 15.82 -2.45
N ASP A 186 19.30 15.35 -1.44
CA ASP A 186 19.31 13.94 -1.05
C ASP A 186 18.53 13.07 -2.04
N ALA A 187 17.39 13.54 -2.57
CA ALA A 187 16.64 12.87 -3.63
C ALA A 187 17.47 12.75 -4.93
N GLN A 188 18.21 13.80 -5.29
CA GLN A 188 19.13 13.76 -6.44
C GLN A 188 20.30 12.79 -6.21
N ALA A 189 20.87 12.77 -5.00
CA ALA A 189 21.96 11.87 -4.64
C ALA A 189 21.52 10.40 -4.62
N ALA A 190 20.34 10.12 -4.09
CA ALA A 190 19.77 8.78 -4.04
C ALA A 190 19.40 8.26 -5.43
N ASN A 191 18.77 9.13 -6.24
CA ASN A 191 18.03 8.77 -7.44
C ASN A 191 16.89 7.78 -7.14
N TYR A 192 15.74 7.93 -7.81
CA TYR A 192 14.61 7.04 -7.58
C TYR A 192 14.52 5.92 -8.65
N PRO A 193 14.19 4.68 -8.26
CA PRO A 193 14.19 4.14 -6.89
C PRO A 193 15.56 3.54 -6.51
N THR A 194 15.94 3.67 -5.24
CA THR A 194 16.95 2.75 -4.64
C THR A 194 16.30 1.39 -4.40
N THR A 195 16.98 0.33 -4.82
CA THR A 195 16.56 -1.07 -4.74
C THR A 195 17.79 -1.96 -4.58
N TYR A 196 17.58 -3.27 -4.40
CA TYR A 196 18.67 -4.25 -4.35
C TYR A 196 19.52 -4.31 -5.64
N LEU A 197 18.94 -3.97 -6.79
CA LEU A 197 19.63 -3.95 -8.08
C LEU A 197 20.13 -2.57 -8.49
N ILE A 198 19.31 -1.55 -8.26
CA ILE A 198 19.50 -0.18 -8.71
C ILE A 198 19.75 0.68 -7.47
N ASN A 199 20.98 1.13 -7.27
CA ASN A 199 21.31 2.02 -6.16
C ASN A 199 22.52 2.89 -6.52
N THR A 200 22.66 4.00 -5.80
CA THR A 200 23.82 4.91 -5.85
C THR A 200 24.51 4.92 -4.48
N PRO A 201 25.75 5.41 -4.38
CA PRO A 201 26.37 5.65 -3.07
C PRO A 201 25.53 6.55 -2.15
N GLY A 202 24.86 7.56 -2.71
CA GLY A 202 23.95 8.43 -1.97
C GLY A 202 22.72 7.67 -1.46
N GLY A 203 22.12 6.81 -2.29
CA GLY A 203 20.97 5.99 -1.92
C GLY A 203 21.31 5.00 -0.81
N ILE A 204 22.47 4.35 -0.88
CA ILE A 204 22.95 3.46 0.18
C ILE A 204 23.23 4.24 1.48
N ALA A 205 23.86 5.41 1.38
CA ALA A 205 24.16 6.23 2.57
C ALA A 205 22.87 6.67 3.28
N LEU A 206 21.87 7.12 2.52
CA LEU A 206 20.56 7.51 3.05
C LEU A 206 19.79 6.29 3.59
N ASP A 207 19.88 5.14 2.91
CA ASP A 207 19.22 3.93 3.40
C ASP A 207 19.78 3.43 4.74
N ASN A 208 21.06 3.69 5.01
CA ASN A 208 21.74 3.29 6.24
C ASN A 208 21.57 4.27 7.41
N ILE A 209 20.78 5.33 7.24
CA ILE A 209 20.37 6.22 8.34
C ILE A 209 18.87 6.20 8.49
N SER A 210 18.39 6.48 9.69
CA SER A 210 16.96 6.49 9.98
C SER A 210 16.29 7.80 9.58
N VAL A 211 14.96 7.81 9.46
CA VAL A 211 14.18 9.06 9.33
C VAL A 211 14.49 10.01 10.48
N TYR A 212 14.55 9.49 11.71
CA TYR A 212 14.89 10.26 12.91
C TYR A 212 16.26 10.94 12.76
N GLU A 213 17.29 10.19 12.38
CA GLU A 213 18.63 10.73 12.19
C GLU A 213 18.70 11.75 11.05
N TRP A 214 17.92 11.55 9.99
CA TRP A 214 17.81 12.52 8.90
C TRP A 214 17.19 13.84 9.37
N ILE A 215 16.13 13.80 10.19
CA ILE A 215 15.49 14.99 10.78
C ILE A 215 16.50 15.77 11.63
N ASP A 216 17.21 15.10 12.55
CA ASP A 216 18.20 15.76 13.42
C ASP A 216 19.34 16.43 12.65
N ARG A 217 19.71 15.88 11.49
CA ARG A 217 20.78 16.42 10.65
C ARG A 217 20.34 17.58 9.75
N ASN A 218 19.11 17.55 9.24
CA ASN A 218 18.70 18.40 8.13
C ASN A 218 17.61 19.42 8.48
N VAL A 219 16.89 19.24 9.58
CA VAL A 219 15.85 20.18 10.02
C VAL A 219 16.45 21.14 11.06
N PRO A 220 16.40 22.47 10.85
CA PRO A 220 16.87 23.42 11.86
C PRO A 220 16.22 23.20 13.23
N GLY A 221 17.04 22.91 14.24
CA GLY A 221 16.57 22.57 15.59
C GLY A 221 16.17 21.10 15.81
N GLY A 222 16.22 20.26 14.77
CA GLY A 222 15.89 18.83 14.84
C GLY A 222 14.52 18.57 15.48
N HIS A 223 14.41 17.50 16.26
CA HIS A 223 13.20 17.20 17.05
C HIS A 223 12.87 18.22 18.15
N GLY A 224 13.75 19.18 18.43
CA GLY A 224 13.45 20.31 19.31
C GLY A 224 12.65 21.43 18.63
N SER A 225 12.41 21.33 17.32
CA SER A 225 11.65 22.30 16.54
C SER A 225 10.25 21.78 16.20
N PRO A 226 9.24 22.66 16.03
CA PRO A 226 7.90 22.23 15.58
C PRO A 226 7.92 21.53 14.22
N MET A 227 8.76 21.95 13.27
CA MET A 227 8.92 21.28 11.98
C MET A 227 9.48 19.86 12.13
N GLY A 228 10.52 19.67 12.95
CA GLY A 228 11.08 18.35 13.21
C GLY A 228 10.08 17.42 13.89
N GLN A 229 9.34 17.93 14.88
CA GLN A 229 8.29 17.17 15.56
C GLN A 229 7.12 16.81 14.62
N LEU A 230 6.71 17.74 13.75
CA LEU A 230 5.68 17.50 12.74
C LEU A 230 6.08 16.39 11.77
N LEU A 231 7.32 16.41 11.26
CA LEU A 231 7.84 15.35 10.39
C LEU A 231 7.97 14.02 11.15
N ASP A 232 8.43 14.04 12.40
CA ASP A 232 8.53 12.81 13.20
C ASP A 232 7.17 12.12 13.38
N VAL A 233 6.15 12.88 13.77
CA VAL A 233 4.78 12.39 13.93
C VAL A 233 4.20 11.89 12.59
N ALA A 234 4.33 12.69 11.52
CA ALA A 234 3.74 12.35 10.23
C ALA A 234 4.37 11.11 9.60
N TYR A 235 5.68 10.95 9.68
CA TYR A 235 6.35 9.77 9.12
C TYR A 235 6.25 8.55 10.03
N ASN A 236 6.00 8.73 11.34
CA ASN A 236 5.63 7.62 12.21
C ASN A 236 4.27 7.03 11.81
N ILE A 237 3.25 7.86 11.63
CA ILE A 237 1.90 7.39 11.25
C ILE A 237 1.82 6.92 9.80
N GLU A 238 2.59 7.47 8.86
CA GLU A 238 2.55 7.05 7.46
C GLU A 238 2.95 5.58 7.31
N TYR A 239 3.99 5.16 8.03
CA TYR A 239 4.53 3.80 7.94
C TYR A 239 4.17 2.91 9.14
N GLY A 240 3.48 3.46 10.14
CA GLY A 240 3.10 2.78 11.37
C GLY A 240 4.31 2.30 12.19
N ALA A 241 5.42 3.03 12.16
CA ALA A 241 6.67 2.61 12.78
C ALA A 241 7.43 3.78 13.38
N GLU A 242 8.26 3.54 14.38
CA GLU A 242 9.14 4.57 14.92
C GLU A 242 10.10 5.06 13.83
N THR A 243 10.28 6.38 13.70
CA THR A 243 11.19 6.99 12.71
C THR A 243 12.64 6.56 12.88
N LYS A 244 13.00 6.02 14.05
CA LYS A 244 14.30 5.40 14.34
C LYS A 244 14.51 4.05 13.64
N ASP A 245 13.45 3.35 13.30
CA ASP A 245 13.50 2.03 12.64
C ASP A 245 13.40 2.13 11.11
N GLN A 246 12.88 3.24 10.61
CA GLN A 246 12.59 3.47 9.20
C GLN A 246 13.80 4.01 8.45
N SER A 247 14.04 3.54 7.23
CA SER A 247 15.04 4.12 6.33
C SER A 247 14.71 5.59 6.02
N SER A 248 15.70 6.49 6.02
CA SER A 248 15.45 7.90 5.68
C SER A 248 14.92 8.09 4.25
N LEU A 249 15.12 7.11 3.37
CA LEU A 249 14.57 7.11 2.02
C LEU A 249 13.04 7.13 1.98
N ASN A 250 12.37 6.63 3.02
CA ASN A 250 10.91 6.75 3.16
C ASN A 250 10.48 8.22 3.16
N LEU A 251 11.18 9.06 3.93
CA LEU A 251 10.92 10.49 3.98
C LEU A 251 11.41 11.20 2.72
N VAL A 252 12.63 10.90 2.27
CA VAL A 252 13.23 11.58 1.12
C VAL A 252 12.44 11.35 -0.17
N TYR A 253 11.95 10.13 -0.42
CA TYR A 253 11.18 9.86 -1.63
C TYR A 253 9.75 10.37 -1.57
N LEU A 254 9.11 10.42 -0.40
CA LEU A 254 7.76 10.95 -0.29
C LEU A 254 7.75 12.48 -0.40
N LEU A 255 8.67 13.16 0.31
CA LEU A 255 8.67 14.61 0.41
C LEU A 255 9.58 15.30 -0.61
N GLY A 256 10.63 14.63 -1.07
CA GLY A 256 11.67 15.23 -1.90
C GLY A 256 11.25 15.54 -3.34
N TYR A 257 10.11 15.05 -3.78
CA TYR A 257 9.51 15.42 -5.07
C TYR A 257 8.44 16.52 -4.94
N ASN A 258 8.32 17.17 -3.79
CA ASN A 258 7.45 18.34 -3.65
C ASN A 258 7.94 19.49 -4.57
N GLU A 259 7.08 19.89 -5.50
CA GLU A 259 7.37 20.86 -6.56
C GLU A 259 7.46 22.32 -6.05
N LYS A 260 6.95 22.61 -4.84
CA LYS A 260 6.77 24.00 -4.36
C LYS A 260 7.48 24.22 -3.02
N PRO A 261 8.69 24.83 -3.02
CA PRO A 261 9.46 25.10 -1.80
C PRO A 261 8.68 25.87 -0.72
N GLY A 262 7.79 26.79 -1.12
CA GLY A 262 6.97 27.63 -0.22
C GLY A 262 5.53 27.19 -0.04
N ASN A 263 5.22 25.93 -0.35
CA ASN A 263 3.94 25.33 0.01
C ASN A 263 4.21 23.93 0.56
N PHE A 264 4.44 23.88 1.87
CA PHE A 264 4.64 22.64 2.58
C PHE A 264 3.38 21.77 2.47
N ALA A 265 3.57 20.58 1.90
CA ALA A 265 2.61 19.50 1.84
C ALA A 265 3.29 18.29 2.48
N ILE A 266 2.79 17.87 3.64
CA ILE A 266 3.49 16.95 4.56
C ILE A 266 3.81 15.58 3.95
N PHE A 267 2.98 15.13 3.01
CA PHE A 267 3.12 13.89 2.24
C PHE A 267 3.40 14.14 0.74
N GLY A 268 3.99 15.29 0.40
CA GLY A 268 4.41 15.62 -0.96
C GLY A 268 3.25 15.74 -1.95
N ALA A 269 3.20 14.85 -2.93
CA ALA A 269 2.20 14.88 -4.01
C ALA A 269 0.90 14.11 -3.70
N SER A 270 0.88 13.35 -2.60
CA SER A 270 -0.33 12.68 -2.11
C SER A 270 -1.40 13.72 -1.79
N ASN A 271 -2.65 13.43 -2.15
CA ASN A 271 -3.76 14.37 -1.95
C ASN A 271 -5.03 13.72 -1.40
N GLU A 272 -5.01 12.40 -1.21
CA GLU A 272 -5.97 11.60 -0.45
C GLU A 272 -7.42 11.88 -0.86
N LYS A 273 -7.59 12.19 -2.15
CA LYS A 273 -8.72 12.96 -2.65
C LYS A 273 -10.04 12.21 -2.62
N TYR A 274 -10.02 10.88 -2.71
CA TYR A 274 -11.22 10.10 -2.98
C TYR A 274 -11.52 9.03 -1.93
N HIS A 275 -12.81 8.83 -1.69
CA HIS A 275 -13.39 7.59 -1.16
C HIS A 275 -14.34 6.98 -2.18
N ILE A 276 -14.63 5.68 -2.05
CA ILE A 276 -15.81 5.07 -2.67
C ILE A 276 -17.02 5.34 -1.79
N VAL A 277 -18.10 5.87 -2.37
CA VAL A 277 -19.34 6.20 -1.67
C VAL A 277 -19.92 4.94 -1.01
N LYS A 278 -20.23 5.00 0.30
CA LYS A 278 -20.67 3.88 1.18
C LYS A 278 -19.58 2.86 1.56
N GLY A 279 -18.32 3.17 1.28
CA GLY A 279 -17.17 2.44 1.78
C GLY A 279 -16.40 1.69 0.70
N ASN A 280 -15.08 1.65 0.87
CA ASN A 280 -14.13 1.08 -0.08
C ASN A 280 -14.26 -0.44 -0.22
N GLN A 281 -14.74 -1.13 0.81
CA GLN A 281 -14.92 -2.60 0.79
C GLN A 281 -15.88 -3.07 -0.32
N GLN A 282 -16.78 -2.21 -0.80
CA GLN A 282 -17.65 -2.53 -1.93
C GLN A 282 -16.87 -2.93 -3.19
N LEU A 283 -15.68 -2.37 -3.41
CA LEU A 283 -14.89 -2.70 -4.60
C LEU A 283 -14.44 -4.17 -4.62
N PRO A 284 -13.69 -4.68 -3.62
CA PRO A 284 -13.32 -6.09 -3.61
C PRO A 284 -14.55 -7.01 -3.52
N GLU A 285 -15.63 -6.64 -2.84
CA GLU A 285 -16.87 -7.43 -2.82
C GLU A 285 -17.52 -7.52 -4.21
N THR A 286 -17.58 -6.41 -4.94
CA THR A 286 -18.14 -6.38 -6.30
C THR A 286 -17.28 -7.17 -7.27
N ILE A 287 -15.94 -7.11 -7.16
CA ILE A 287 -15.06 -7.97 -7.97
C ILE A 287 -15.36 -9.44 -7.66
N ALA A 288 -15.38 -9.83 -6.40
CA ALA A 288 -15.63 -11.22 -5.99
C ALA A 288 -16.99 -11.74 -6.49
N ALA A 289 -18.04 -10.91 -6.47
CA ALA A 289 -19.36 -11.26 -6.98
C ALA A 289 -19.42 -11.43 -8.52
N ASN A 290 -18.45 -10.86 -9.25
CA ASN A 290 -18.36 -10.95 -10.71
C ASN A 290 -17.30 -11.96 -11.20
N LEU A 291 -16.69 -12.73 -10.30
CA LEU A 291 -15.83 -13.86 -10.68
C LEU A 291 -16.69 -15.05 -11.11
N ALA A 292 -16.26 -15.74 -12.17
CA ALA A 292 -16.92 -16.94 -12.70
C ALA A 292 -16.91 -18.10 -11.69
N HIS A 293 -15.89 -18.14 -10.84
CA HIS A 293 -15.80 -19.07 -9.72
C HIS A 293 -15.88 -18.29 -8.40
N PRO A 294 -16.76 -18.69 -7.47
CA PRO A 294 -16.88 -18.00 -6.19
C PRO A 294 -15.61 -18.17 -5.36
N VAL A 295 -15.29 -17.14 -4.57
CA VAL A 295 -14.20 -17.20 -3.59
C VAL A 295 -14.46 -18.28 -2.55
N VAL A 296 -13.46 -19.14 -2.34
CA VAL A 296 -13.49 -20.23 -1.35
C VAL A 296 -13.09 -19.65 0.02
N ARG A 297 -14.09 -19.33 0.84
CA ARG A 297 -13.93 -18.70 2.17
C ARG A 297 -13.75 -19.71 3.31
N GLY A 298 -13.11 -19.28 4.40
CA GLY A 298 -12.82 -20.12 5.57
C GLY A 298 -11.66 -21.11 5.37
N TRP A 299 -10.84 -20.91 4.34
CA TRP A 299 -9.70 -21.76 4.00
C TRP A 299 -8.41 -21.02 4.29
N ARG A 300 -7.82 -21.26 5.46
CA ARG A 300 -6.56 -20.63 5.86
C ARG A 300 -5.39 -21.46 5.39
N MET A 301 -4.55 -20.92 4.50
CA MET A 301 -3.29 -21.58 4.14
C MET A 301 -2.39 -21.72 5.38
N VAL A 302 -1.80 -22.90 5.56
CA VAL A 302 -0.85 -23.21 6.64
C VAL A 302 0.51 -23.69 6.12
N ALA A 303 0.56 -24.22 4.89
CA ALA A 303 1.81 -24.59 4.24
C ALA A 303 1.75 -24.48 2.72
N ILE A 304 2.91 -24.33 2.08
CA ILE A 304 3.10 -24.40 0.62
C ILE A 304 4.40 -25.13 0.30
N GLY A 305 4.39 -25.99 -0.72
CA GLY A 305 5.59 -26.68 -1.17
C GLY A 305 5.43 -27.40 -2.49
N PHE A 306 6.55 -27.86 -3.05
CA PHE A 306 6.55 -28.67 -4.25
C PHE A 306 6.28 -30.15 -3.94
N ASN A 307 5.44 -30.76 -4.77
CA ASN A 307 5.31 -32.21 -4.88
C ASN A 307 6.48 -32.82 -5.66
N ARG A 308 6.49 -34.16 -5.77
CA ARG A 308 7.50 -34.90 -6.55
C ARG A 308 7.37 -34.69 -8.06
N ASP A 309 6.18 -34.36 -8.53
CA ASP A 309 5.87 -34.06 -9.94
C ASP A 309 6.01 -32.57 -10.27
N ASP A 310 6.65 -31.79 -9.38
CA ASP A 310 6.82 -30.33 -9.46
C ASP A 310 5.53 -29.49 -9.49
N SER A 311 4.35 -30.11 -9.28
CA SER A 311 3.15 -29.35 -8.93
C SER A 311 3.28 -28.71 -7.53
N ILE A 312 2.56 -27.64 -7.30
CA ILE A 312 2.56 -26.91 -6.02
C ILE A 312 1.43 -27.42 -5.15
N ALA A 313 1.76 -28.03 -4.01
CA ALA A 313 0.81 -28.35 -2.96
C ALA A 313 0.62 -27.13 -2.04
N VAL A 314 -0.63 -26.70 -1.88
CA VAL A 314 -1.03 -25.70 -0.87
C VAL A 314 -1.90 -26.41 0.16
N THR A 315 -1.47 -26.36 1.42
CA THR A 315 -2.17 -26.97 2.55
C THR A 315 -3.00 -25.92 3.28
N PHE A 316 -4.27 -26.22 3.49
CA PHE A 316 -5.24 -25.37 4.17
C PHE A 316 -5.74 -26.01 5.46
N ASN A 317 -5.98 -25.18 6.48
CA ASN A 317 -6.84 -25.50 7.61
C ASN A 317 -8.26 -25.00 7.30
N VAL A 318 -9.24 -25.90 7.38
CA VAL A 318 -10.65 -25.65 7.12
C VAL A 318 -11.46 -26.21 8.28
N GLY A 319 -11.88 -25.34 9.20
CA GLY A 319 -12.64 -25.78 10.40
C GLY A 319 -11.89 -26.82 11.24
N GLY A 320 -10.55 -26.69 11.36
CA GLY A 320 -9.70 -27.64 12.08
C GLY A 320 -9.25 -28.85 11.27
N GLN A 321 -9.78 -29.06 10.06
CA GLN A 321 -9.37 -30.14 9.17
C GLN A 321 -8.27 -29.67 8.22
N THR A 322 -7.34 -30.57 7.91
CA THR A 322 -6.30 -30.32 6.90
C THR A 322 -6.81 -30.72 5.52
N LYS A 323 -6.72 -29.81 4.55
CA LYS A 323 -6.97 -30.07 3.12
C LYS A 323 -5.76 -29.67 2.30
N VAL A 324 -5.51 -30.36 1.19
CA VAL A 324 -4.39 -30.07 0.28
C VAL A 324 -4.94 -29.94 -1.12
N GLU A 325 -4.61 -28.83 -1.79
CA GLU A 325 -4.94 -28.59 -3.19
C GLU A 325 -3.65 -28.45 -3.99
N ASN A 326 -3.65 -28.97 -5.22
CA ASN A 326 -2.49 -28.99 -6.09
C ASN A 326 -2.69 -28.07 -7.29
N PHE A 327 -1.68 -27.25 -7.57
CA PHE A 327 -1.72 -26.21 -8.60
C PHE A 327 -0.49 -26.26 -9.49
N ASP A 328 -0.64 -25.74 -10.70
CA ASP A 328 0.45 -25.56 -11.66
C ASP A 328 1.09 -24.17 -11.50
N ARG A 329 0.31 -23.19 -11.01
CA ARG A 329 0.75 -21.85 -10.62
C ARG A 329 0.03 -21.39 -9.36
N VAL A 330 0.73 -20.67 -8.48
CA VAL A 330 0.13 -20.07 -7.27
C VAL A 330 0.47 -18.59 -7.19
N ILE A 331 -0.51 -17.74 -6.90
CA ILE A 331 -0.28 -16.35 -6.48
C ILE A 331 -0.48 -16.26 -4.97
N LEU A 332 0.56 -15.88 -4.24
CA LEU A 332 0.50 -15.54 -2.83
C LEU A 332 0.18 -14.04 -2.71
N ALA A 333 -1.06 -13.70 -2.37
CA ALA A 333 -1.56 -12.33 -2.23
C ALA A 333 -1.83 -11.94 -0.76
N LEU A 334 -1.05 -12.53 0.16
CA LEU A 334 -1.06 -12.28 1.60
C LEU A 334 0.17 -11.49 2.04
N PRO A 335 0.11 -10.69 3.12
CA PRO A 335 1.28 -9.95 3.61
C PRO A 335 2.43 -10.87 4.04
N PHE A 336 3.67 -10.43 3.89
CA PHE A 336 4.84 -11.13 4.44
C PHE A 336 4.81 -11.27 5.97
N ALA A 337 4.13 -10.37 6.67
CA ALA A 337 3.87 -10.48 8.11
C ALA A 337 3.03 -11.71 8.49
N VAL A 338 2.20 -12.22 7.56
CA VAL A 338 1.48 -13.49 7.71
C VAL A 338 2.32 -14.64 7.18
N LEU A 339 2.86 -14.52 5.96
CA LEU A 339 3.61 -15.60 5.30
C LEU A 339 4.80 -16.09 6.15
N ARG A 340 5.48 -15.19 6.88
CA ARG A 340 6.59 -15.56 7.78
C ARG A 340 6.22 -16.49 8.93
N THR A 341 4.91 -16.65 9.19
CA THR A 341 4.36 -17.54 10.23
C THR A 341 3.91 -18.91 9.69
N LEU A 342 3.98 -19.12 8.37
CA LEU A 342 3.51 -20.33 7.69
C LEU A 342 4.68 -21.24 7.29
N ASP A 343 4.40 -22.52 6.99
CA ASP A 343 5.43 -23.45 6.54
C ASP A 343 5.66 -23.38 5.01
N TYR A 344 6.75 -22.75 4.60
CA TYR A 344 7.18 -22.68 3.20
C TYR A 344 8.55 -23.35 2.97
N ARG A 345 9.01 -24.23 3.89
CA ARG A 345 10.33 -24.89 3.79
C ARG A 345 10.50 -25.73 2.53
N LYS A 346 9.39 -26.23 1.98
CA LYS A 346 9.35 -27.02 0.74
C LYS A 346 9.00 -26.20 -0.50
N ALA A 347 8.85 -24.88 -0.37
CA ALA A 347 8.50 -23.97 -1.47
C ALA A 347 9.71 -23.55 -2.33
N ARG A 348 10.92 -24.04 -1.99
CA ARG A 348 12.16 -23.78 -2.73
C ARG A 348 12.44 -22.28 -2.91
N PHE A 349 12.10 -21.46 -1.91
CA PHE A 349 12.42 -20.03 -1.89
C PHE A 349 13.92 -19.85 -1.67
N ASP A 350 14.53 -18.95 -2.44
CA ASP A 350 15.94 -18.60 -2.23
C ASP A 350 16.16 -17.81 -0.92
N ASN A 351 17.43 -17.58 -0.58
CA ASN A 351 17.83 -16.90 0.64
C ASN A 351 17.34 -15.45 0.69
N LEU A 352 17.38 -14.72 -0.43
CA LEU A 352 16.99 -13.31 -0.48
C LEU A 352 15.48 -13.16 -0.31
N LYS A 353 14.69 -14.08 -0.88
CA LYS A 353 13.24 -14.16 -0.66
C LYS A 353 12.95 -14.47 0.81
N THR A 354 13.64 -15.45 1.38
CA THR A 354 13.46 -15.82 2.79
C THR A 354 13.80 -14.66 3.71
N GLN A 355 14.87 -13.91 3.41
CA GLN A 355 15.24 -12.69 4.13
C GLN A 355 14.13 -11.64 4.02
N ALA A 356 13.65 -11.33 2.81
CA ALA A 356 12.58 -10.35 2.60
C ALA A 356 11.29 -10.75 3.37
N ILE A 357 10.87 -12.02 3.29
CA ILE A 357 9.71 -12.55 4.03
C ILE A 357 9.87 -12.34 5.53
N GLN A 358 11.04 -12.66 6.08
CA GLN A 358 11.27 -12.64 7.53
C GLN A 358 11.54 -11.24 8.07
N GLN A 359 12.17 -10.36 7.29
CA GLN A 359 12.71 -9.10 7.80
C GLN A 359 11.98 -7.84 7.35
N LEU A 360 11.18 -7.88 6.27
CA LEU A 360 10.41 -6.70 5.82
C LEU A 360 9.64 -6.08 6.99
N GLY A 361 9.68 -4.75 7.09
CA GLY A 361 9.00 -4.00 8.13
C GLY A 361 7.50 -4.31 8.17
N ARG A 362 6.98 -4.44 9.39
CA ARG A 362 5.56 -4.54 9.69
C ARG A 362 5.16 -3.32 10.51
N GLY A 363 4.56 -2.35 9.85
CA GLY A 363 3.94 -1.21 10.50
C GLY A 363 2.81 -1.67 11.40
N ARG A 364 2.52 -0.84 12.39
CA ARG A 364 1.38 -0.91 13.28
C ARG A 364 0.68 0.44 13.25
N ASN A 365 -0.36 0.53 12.45
CA ASN A 365 -1.32 1.62 12.49
C ASN A 365 -2.67 1.15 13.01
N ASP A 366 -3.18 1.88 13.99
CA ASP A 366 -4.46 1.63 14.63
C ASP A 366 -5.36 2.86 14.46
N LYS A 367 -6.67 2.64 14.31
CA LYS A 367 -7.67 3.71 14.18
C LYS A 367 -8.64 3.64 15.34
N LEU A 368 -8.60 4.65 16.22
CA LEU A 368 -9.64 4.90 17.21
C LEU A 368 -10.55 6.00 16.65
N GLN A 369 -11.82 5.72 16.41
CA GLN A 369 -12.73 6.65 15.74
C GLN A 369 -13.83 7.05 16.70
N LEU A 370 -14.16 8.34 16.77
CA LEU A 370 -15.19 8.88 17.66
C LEU A 370 -16.19 9.69 16.83
N GLN A 371 -17.49 9.47 17.06
CA GLN A 371 -18.53 10.30 16.47
C GLN A 371 -18.88 11.47 17.39
N PHE A 372 -19.00 12.67 16.82
CA PHE A 372 -19.36 13.91 17.49
C PHE A 372 -20.73 14.41 17.01
N LYS A 373 -21.43 15.15 17.87
CA LYS A 373 -22.76 15.73 17.62
C LYS A 373 -22.75 16.79 16.52
N SER A 374 -21.58 17.41 16.30
CA SER A 374 -21.28 18.31 15.20
C SER A 374 -19.82 18.14 14.77
N ARG A 375 -19.48 18.58 13.56
CA ARG A 375 -18.09 18.76 13.11
C ARG A 375 -17.46 19.98 13.80
N PHE A 376 -17.15 19.82 15.08
CA PHE A 376 -16.70 20.93 15.95
C PHE A 376 -15.44 21.64 15.44
N TRP A 377 -14.56 20.89 14.78
CA TRP A 377 -13.30 21.36 14.18
C TRP A 377 -13.47 22.14 12.88
N ASP A 378 -14.65 22.12 12.25
CA ASP A 378 -14.90 22.87 11.02
C ASP A 378 -15.07 24.36 11.33
N GLY A 379 -14.28 25.20 10.68
CA GLY A 379 -14.37 26.66 10.85
C GLY A 379 -13.33 27.23 11.82
N THR A 380 -13.69 28.32 12.49
CA THR A 380 -12.80 29.06 13.39
C THR A 380 -12.99 28.64 14.84
N GLY A 381 -11.91 28.52 15.59
CA GLY A 381 -11.95 28.22 17.02
C GLY A 381 -10.73 28.76 17.76
N SER A 382 -10.22 27.99 18.74
CA SER A 382 -8.96 28.30 19.42
C SER A 382 -7.73 28.09 18.53
N TRP A 383 -7.87 27.28 17.48
CA TRP A 383 -6.83 26.99 16.49
C TRP A 383 -6.68 28.12 15.47
N PRO A 384 -5.48 28.29 14.87
CA PRO A 384 -5.26 29.26 13.81
C PRO A 384 -6.07 28.93 12.55
N GLY A 385 -6.55 29.96 11.86
CA GLY A 385 -7.20 29.82 10.56
C GLY A 385 -8.56 29.12 10.60
N THR A 386 -8.85 28.37 9.53
CA THR A 386 -10.07 27.57 9.37
C THR A 386 -9.68 26.10 9.48
N GLY A 387 -10.27 25.35 10.42
CA GLY A 387 -9.99 23.93 10.62
C GLY A 387 -10.85 23.03 9.72
N ASN A 388 -10.36 21.80 9.50
CA ASN A 388 -11.04 20.71 8.77
C ASN A 388 -11.01 19.37 9.54
N GLY A 389 -10.53 19.37 10.79
CA GLY A 389 -10.37 18.15 11.60
C GLY A 389 -9.09 17.38 11.32
N ASN A 390 -8.30 17.74 10.30
CA ASN A 390 -6.94 17.22 10.18
C ASN A 390 -6.03 17.89 11.21
N SER A 391 -5.37 17.11 12.06
CA SER A 391 -4.45 17.67 13.06
C SER A 391 -3.26 16.80 13.33
N TYR A 392 -2.17 17.41 13.81
CA TYR A 392 -0.97 16.72 14.25
C TYR A 392 -0.53 17.28 15.60
N ALA A 393 -0.24 16.40 16.56
CA ALA A 393 0.06 16.84 17.92
C ALA A 393 1.05 15.94 18.67
N ASP A 394 1.54 16.43 19.81
CA ASP A 394 2.35 15.71 20.79
C ASP A 394 1.67 15.60 22.18
N THR A 395 0.36 15.80 22.25
CA THR A 395 -0.42 15.78 23.50
C THR A 395 -0.74 14.36 24.00
N GLY A 396 -0.25 13.34 23.29
CA GLY A 396 -0.46 11.92 23.58
C GLY A 396 -1.23 11.16 22.49
N TYR A 397 -1.76 11.87 21.50
CA TYR A 397 -2.17 11.31 20.19
C TYR A 397 -1.23 11.84 19.10
N GLN A 398 -1.32 11.30 17.88
CA GLN A 398 -0.43 11.68 16.78
C GLN A 398 -1.14 12.47 15.68
N ASN A 399 -2.19 11.92 15.08
CA ASN A 399 -2.91 12.56 14.00
C ASN A 399 -4.41 12.31 14.05
N THR A 400 -5.17 13.27 13.55
CA THR A 400 -6.60 13.11 13.28
C THR A 400 -6.94 13.51 11.87
N TRP A 401 -8.06 13.02 11.34
CA TRP A 401 -8.78 13.66 10.23
C TRP A 401 -10.29 13.41 10.34
N GLU A 402 -11.05 14.19 9.58
CA GLU A 402 -12.48 14.01 9.44
C GLU A 402 -12.78 12.91 8.40
N VAL A 403 -13.33 11.78 8.86
CA VAL A 403 -13.61 10.56 8.08
C VAL A 403 -14.84 10.68 7.15
N THR A 404 -15.81 11.49 7.57
CA THR A 404 -17.13 11.76 6.97
C THR A 404 -17.29 13.13 6.28
N ARG A 405 -16.20 13.82 5.89
CA ARG A 405 -16.17 15.17 5.29
C ARG A 405 -16.92 15.32 3.97
N SER A 406 -17.39 14.23 3.38
CA SER A 406 -18.30 14.25 2.23
C SER A 406 -19.53 13.36 2.40
N GLN A 407 -19.92 13.12 3.66
CA GLN A 407 -21.15 12.41 4.00
C GLN A 407 -22.17 13.39 4.60
N PRO A 408 -23.47 13.19 4.32
CA PRO A 408 -24.51 14.09 4.79
C PRO A 408 -24.67 14.07 6.31
N GLY A 409 -25.37 15.07 6.83
CA GLY A 409 -25.67 15.20 8.26
C GLY A 409 -24.73 16.17 8.97
N THR A 410 -25.06 16.53 10.21
CA THR A 410 -24.27 17.47 11.04
C THR A 410 -23.22 16.76 11.88
N THR A 411 -23.44 15.49 12.22
CA THR A 411 -22.48 14.68 12.98
C THR A 411 -21.21 14.45 12.16
N GLY A 412 -20.07 14.39 12.83
CA GLY A 412 -18.78 14.07 12.23
C GLY A 412 -18.13 12.88 12.91
N ILE A 413 -17.26 12.17 12.18
CA ILE A 413 -16.38 11.16 12.78
C ILE A 413 -14.95 11.68 12.65
N LEU A 414 -14.30 11.80 13.80
CA LEU A 414 -12.88 12.09 13.88
C LEU A 414 -12.15 10.79 14.19
N VAL A 415 -11.13 10.48 13.40
CA VAL A 415 -10.20 9.39 13.74
C VAL A 415 -9.03 9.95 14.53
N ASP A 416 -8.60 9.20 15.53
CA ASP A 416 -7.24 9.20 16.09
C ASP A 416 -6.47 8.11 15.35
N TYR A 417 -5.62 8.54 14.42
CA TYR A 417 -4.76 7.67 13.64
C TYR A 417 -3.37 7.64 14.27
N THR A 418 -2.98 6.45 14.70
CA THR A 418 -1.77 6.24 15.45
C THR A 418 -0.85 5.29 14.70
N GLY A 419 0.45 5.45 14.91
CA GLY A 419 1.51 4.61 14.39
C GLY A 419 2.42 4.10 15.51
N GLY A 420 3.22 3.08 15.21
CA GLY A 420 4.33 2.65 16.04
C GLY A 420 3.93 2.33 17.48
N ASN A 421 4.63 2.92 18.45
CA ASN A 421 4.43 2.69 19.87
C ASN A 421 3.13 3.28 20.41
N VAL A 422 2.60 4.35 19.82
CA VAL A 422 1.32 4.94 20.25
C VAL A 422 0.18 3.99 19.89
N ALA A 423 0.14 3.49 18.65
CA ALA A 423 -0.72 2.37 18.27
C ALA A 423 -0.44 1.14 19.16
N GLY A 424 0.84 0.91 19.46
CA GLY A 424 1.37 -0.01 20.45
C GLY A 424 0.62 -0.08 21.78
N SER A 425 0.12 1.06 22.26
CA SER A 425 -0.52 1.22 23.57
C SER A 425 -1.94 0.66 23.64
N PHE A 426 -2.61 0.45 22.50
CA PHE A 426 -3.89 -0.23 22.46
C PHE A 426 -3.71 -1.73 22.71
N ALA A 427 -4.45 -2.26 23.68
CA ALA A 427 -4.45 -3.67 24.06
C ALA A 427 -5.90 -4.21 24.17
N PRO A 428 -6.71 -4.10 23.11
CA PRO A 428 -8.06 -4.65 23.12
C PRO A 428 -8.03 -6.18 23.07
N SER A 429 -9.09 -6.81 23.56
CA SER A 429 -9.29 -8.27 23.47
C SER A 429 -9.55 -8.79 22.05
N THR A 430 -9.91 -7.91 21.11
CA THR A 430 -10.25 -8.23 19.73
C THR A 430 -9.69 -7.16 18.78
N PRO A 431 -9.37 -7.52 17.52
CA PRO A 431 -8.79 -6.57 16.56
C PRO A 431 -9.77 -5.47 16.12
N TYR A 432 -11.08 -5.68 16.27
CA TYR A 432 -12.11 -4.72 15.90
C TYR A 432 -13.17 -4.67 17.00
N GLY A 433 -13.45 -3.48 17.53
CA GLY A 433 -14.42 -3.32 18.61
C GLY A 433 -15.12 -1.97 18.59
N ALA A 434 -16.26 -1.90 19.26
CA ALA A 434 -17.06 -0.68 19.41
C ALA A 434 -17.34 -0.40 20.89
N ALA A 435 -17.45 0.88 21.26
CA ALA A 435 -17.77 1.31 22.63
C ALA A 435 -19.10 0.72 23.14
N ALA A 436 -20.04 0.44 22.23
CA ALA A 436 -21.33 -0.18 22.55
C ALA A 436 -21.19 -1.61 23.11
N THR A 437 -20.12 -2.33 22.77
CA THR A 437 -19.93 -3.75 23.13
C THR A 437 -18.62 -4.02 23.88
N ASN A 438 -17.68 -3.07 23.86
CA ASN A 438 -16.37 -3.23 24.48
C ASN A 438 -16.02 -1.98 25.35
N PRO A 439 -16.01 -2.11 26.69
CA PRO A 439 -15.70 -0.99 27.59
C PRO A 439 -14.25 -0.50 27.48
N GLN A 440 -13.32 -1.31 26.96
CA GLN A 440 -11.96 -0.85 26.69
C GLN A 440 -11.96 0.27 25.63
N VAL A 441 -12.81 0.17 24.61
CA VAL A 441 -12.92 1.19 23.55
C VAL A 441 -13.43 2.51 24.14
N THR A 442 -14.38 2.47 25.08
CA THR A 442 -14.82 3.64 25.83
C THR A 442 -13.67 4.26 26.64
N ALA A 443 -12.85 3.45 27.29
CA ALA A 443 -11.70 3.95 28.05
C ALA A 443 -10.66 4.61 27.14
N TYR A 444 -10.36 4.02 25.98
CA TYR A 444 -9.46 4.62 25.00
C TYR A 444 -10.01 5.93 24.44
N ALA A 445 -11.31 5.98 24.11
CA ALA A 445 -11.98 7.20 23.67
C ALA A 445 -11.89 8.33 24.71
N MET A 446 -12.11 8.02 25.99
CA MET A 446 -11.98 9.01 27.07
C MET A 446 -10.55 9.51 27.28
N THR A 447 -9.54 8.66 27.04
CA THR A 447 -8.13 9.09 27.04
C THR A 447 -7.86 10.02 25.87
N PHE A 448 -8.27 9.64 24.66
CA PHE A 448 -8.09 10.46 23.47
C PHE A 448 -8.77 11.83 23.59
N LEU A 449 -10.01 11.89 24.10
CA LEU A 449 -10.70 13.17 24.34
C LEU A 449 -9.89 14.11 25.26
N LYS A 450 -9.25 13.59 26.32
CA LYS A 450 -8.38 14.40 27.19
C LYS A 450 -7.13 14.93 26.45
N GLN A 451 -6.60 14.13 25.52
CA GLN A 451 -5.45 14.52 24.70
C GLN A 451 -5.83 15.51 23.60
N LEU A 452 -7.10 15.50 23.17
CA LEU A 452 -7.64 16.37 22.13
C LEU A 452 -8.07 17.74 22.66
N GLU A 453 -8.47 17.86 23.94
CA GLU A 453 -8.89 19.12 24.57
C GLU A 453 -7.89 20.30 24.44
N PRO A 454 -6.56 20.11 24.57
CA PRO A 454 -5.61 21.20 24.33
C PRO A 454 -5.60 21.72 22.88
N VAL A 455 -5.97 20.87 21.91
CA VAL A 455 -5.96 21.19 20.47
C VAL A 455 -7.30 21.74 20.00
N TYR A 456 -8.40 21.17 20.50
CA TYR A 456 -9.77 21.59 20.20
C TYR A 456 -10.52 21.81 21.52
N THR A 457 -10.32 22.96 22.16
CA THR A 457 -10.86 23.23 23.51
C THR A 457 -12.39 23.18 23.54
N GLY A 458 -12.93 22.33 24.42
CA GLY A 458 -14.37 22.09 24.59
C GLY A 458 -14.93 20.93 23.76
N ILE A 459 -14.11 20.28 22.92
CA ILE A 459 -14.56 19.21 22.02
C ILE A 459 -15.17 18.01 22.74
N THR A 460 -14.78 17.73 23.99
CA THR A 460 -15.31 16.59 24.77
C THR A 460 -16.82 16.67 24.95
N ALA A 461 -17.38 17.87 25.11
CA ALA A 461 -18.83 18.07 25.28
C ALA A 461 -19.64 17.63 24.04
N PHE A 462 -18.99 17.59 22.88
CA PHE A 462 -19.58 17.23 21.60
C PHE A 462 -19.51 15.72 21.30
N TRP A 463 -18.77 14.92 22.08
CA TRP A 463 -18.75 13.48 21.86
C TRP A 463 -20.14 12.87 22.01
N SER A 464 -20.52 12.00 21.07
CA SER A 464 -21.82 11.34 21.06
C SER A 464 -21.89 10.11 21.97
N GLY A 465 -20.75 9.66 22.50
CA GLY A 465 -20.62 8.37 23.21
C GLY A 465 -20.31 7.19 22.30
N ARG A 466 -20.34 7.36 20.97
CA ARG A 466 -19.97 6.31 20.00
C ARG A 466 -18.48 6.38 19.69
N ALA A 467 -17.84 5.22 19.73
CA ALA A 467 -16.47 5.05 19.29
C ALA A 467 -16.22 3.64 18.78
N THR A 468 -15.23 3.48 17.91
CA THR A 468 -14.74 2.20 17.42
C THR A 468 -13.22 2.16 17.43
N LEU A 469 -12.65 0.97 17.55
CA LEU A 469 -11.20 0.76 17.52
C LEU A 469 -10.87 -0.39 16.58
N SER A 470 -9.96 -0.16 15.64
CA SER A 470 -9.30 -1.19 14.84
C SER A 470 -7.81 -1.27 15.17
N VAL A 471 -7.36 -2.48 15.46
CA VAL A 471 -5.97 -2.87 15.68
C VAL A 471 -5.60 -4.02 14.73
N PRO A 472 -5.33 -3.73 13.43
CA PRO A 472 -5.11 -4.76 12.42
C PRO A 472 -3.93 -5.68 12.71
N ALA A 473 -2.94 -5.20 13.48
CA ALA A 473 -1.79 -6.01 13.90
C ALA A 473 -2.18 -7.22 14.78
N LEU A 474 -3.37 -7.20 15.41
CA LEU A 474 -3.92 -8.33 16.17
C LEU A 474 -4.75 -9.30 15.31
N ASP A 475 -5.08 -8.95 14.06
CA ASP A 475 -5.76 -9.86 13.15
C ASP A 475 -4.75 -10.88 12.58
N PRO A 476 -4.89 -12.19 12.83
CA PRO A 476 -3.94 -13.21 12.38
C PRO A 476 -3.89 -13.40 10.86
N ASN A 477 -4.79 -12.75 10.12
CA ASN A 477 -4.80 -12.71 8.65
C ASN A 477 -4.13 -11.44 8.09
N LEU A 478 -3.75 -10.49 8.95
CA LEU A 478 -3.08 -9.25 8.57
C LEU A 478 -1.68 -9.13 9.19
N ASN A 479 -1.57 -9.23 10.52
CA ASN A 479 -0.33 -9.09 11.31
C ASN A 479 0.50 -7.80 11.04
N CYS A 480 -0.03 -6.84 10.29
CA CYS A 480 0.60 -5.55 9.99
C CYS A 480 -0.42 -4.53 9.43
N SER A 481 0.00 -3.26 9.47
CA SER A 481 -0.72 -2.09 8.95
C SER A 481 0.31 -0.96 8.88
N TYR A 482 1.06 -0.74 7.80
CA TYR A 482 1.21 -1.55 6.57
C TYR A 482 2.65 -2.07 6.42
N SER A 483 3.12 -2.43 5.23
CA SER A 483 4.53 -2.77 5.01
C SER A 483 5.37 -1.50 4.84
N TYR A 484 6.62 -1.55 5.31
CA TYR A 484 7.60 -0.47 5.13
C TYR A 484 9.01 -1.04 5.05
N TRP A 485 9.93 -0.30 4.46
CA TRP A 485 11.36 -0.63 4.48
C TRP A 485 12.05 0.00 5.70
N ARG A 486 12.73 -0.85 6.47
CA ARG A 486 13.60 -0.44 7.59
C ARG A 486 14.94 0.08 7.08
N VAL A 487 15.71 0.67 7.98
CA VAL A 487 17.13 1.03 7.73
C VAL A 487 17.86 -0.14 7.06
N GLY A 488 18.46 0.15 5.90
CA GLY A 488 19.25 -0.77 5.08
C GLY A 488 18.43 -1.69 4.17
N GLN A 489 17.10 -1.65 4.19
CA GLN A 489 16.28 -2.61 3.42
C GLN A 489 16.10 -2.24 1.95
N TYR A 490 16.19 -0.95 1.59
CA TYR A 490 16.09 -0.56 0.18
C TYR A 490 17.20 -1.18 -0.67
N HIS A 491 18.45 -1.01 -0.27
CA HIS A 491 19.58 -1.49 -1.06
C HIS A 491 19.91 -2.97 -0.85
N THR A 492 19.31 -3.64 0.13
CA THR A 492 19.54 -5.07 0.38
C THR A 492 18.51 -5.97 -0.28
N PHE A 493 17.21 -5.63 -0.26
CA PHE A 493 16.19 -6.48 -0.89
C PHE A 493 14.97 -5.76 -1.50
N SER A 494 14.77 -4.45 -1.31
CA SER A 494 13.62 -3.75 -1.92
C SER A 494 13.55 -3.98 -3.42
N GLY A 495 12.37 -4.38 -3.90
CA GLY A 495 12.09 -4.79 -5.27
C GLY A 495 12.14 -6.30 -5.48
N TYR A 496 12.71 -7.07 -4.55
CA TYR A 496 12.73 -8.54 -4.59
C TYR A 496 11.46 -9.18 -4.02
N GLU A 497 10.63 -8.43 -3.30
CA GLU A 497 9.37 -8.87 -2.71
C GLU A 497 8.43 -9.46 -3.78
N LYS A 498 8.36 -8.83 -4.96
CA LYS A 498 7.55 -9.28 -6.10
C LYS A 498 8.15 -10.45 -6.89
N ALA A 499 9.43 -10.78 -6.69
CA ALA A 499 10.12 -11.77 -7.49
C ALA A 499 9.50 -13.17 -7.28
N ARG A 500 9.01 -13.79 -8.36
CA ARG A 500 8.48 -15.15 -8.35
C ARG A 500 9.53 -16.19 -8.00
N GLN A 501 9.09 -17.34 -7.51
CA GLN A 501 9.94 -18.38 -6.93
C GLN A 501 9.62 -19.79 -7.45
N PRO A 502 10.62 -20.67 -7.60
CA PRO A 502 12.06 -20.38 -7.54
C PRO A 502 12.51 -19.34 -8.58
N PHE A 503 13.40 -18.42 -8.20
CA PHE A 503 13.86 -17.35 -9.09
C PHE A 503 14.67 -17.91 -10.28
N PRO A 504 14.59 -17.34 -11.51
CA PRO A 504 13.78 -16.17 -11.90
C PRO A 504 12.41 -16.48 -12.48
N ASN A 505 12.14 -17.75 -12.81
CA ASN A 505 11.00 -18.14 -13.66
C ASN A 505 10.06 -19.19 -13.02
N GLY A 506 10.04 -19.26 -11.70
CA GLY A 506 9.27 -20.27 -10.99
C GLY A 506 7.76 -20.01 -10.91
N PRO A 507 6.98 -21.04 -10.56
CA PRO A 507 5.52 -21.02 -10.63
C PRO A 507 4.80 -20.40 -9.42
N ILE A 508 5.54 -19.95 -8.40
CA ILE A 508 4.97 -19.27 -7.22
C ILE A 508 5.19 -17.76 -7.37
N HIS A 509 4.11 -17.02 -7.59
CA HIS A 509 4.08 -15.58 -7.78
C HIS A 509 3.69 -14.88 -6.48
N PHE A 510 4.11 -13.62 -6.33
CA PHE A 510 3.82 -12.81 -5.14
C PHE A 510 3.07 -11.55 -5.55
N ALA A 511 2.02 -11.21 -4.82
CA ALA A 511 1.25 -10.00 -5.01
C ALA A 511 0.93 -9.36 -3.66
N GLY A 512 0.32 -8.17 -3.69
CA GLY A 512 -0.01 -7.37 -2.51
C GLY A 512 0.80 -6.08 -2.48
N GLU A 513 0.36 -5.12 -1.65
CA GLU A 513 0.98 -3.78 -1.61
C GLU A 513 2.48 -3.81 -1.31
N HIS A 514 2.94 -4.76 -0.51
CA HIS A 514 4.35 -4.93 -0.16
C HIS A 514 5.25 -5.28 -1.36
N CYS A 515 4.66 -5.72 -2.48
CA CYS A 515 5.36 -5.98 -3.73
C CYS A 515 5.50 -4.73 -4.62
N SER A 516 4.74 -3.67 -4.33
CA SER A 516 4.74 -2.42 -5.09
C SER A 516 5.95 -1.56 -4.71
N GLN A 517 6.61 -1.00 -5.73
CA GLN A 517 7.69 -0.04 -5.49
C GLN A 517 7.17 1.39 -5.29
N ASP A 518 6.08 1.73 -6.00
CA ASP A 518 5.57 3.10 -6.11
C ASP A 518 4.40 3.37 -5.15
N PHE A 519 3.71 2.33 -4.68
CA PHE A 519 2.49 2.43 -3.88
C PHE A 519 2.45 1.39 -2.75
N GLN A 520 3.61 1.09 -2.13
CA GLN A 520 3.65 0.26 -0.93
C GLN A 520 2.79 0.89 0.18
N GLY A 521 2.03 0.09 0.92
CA GLY A 521 1.06 0.54 1.91
C GLY A 521 -0.34 0.83 1.37
N PHE A 522 -0.49 1.12 0.07
CA PHE A 522 -1.76 1.59 -0.50
C PHE A 522 -2.60 0.48 -1.14
N MET A 523 -3.91 0.75 -1.23
CA MET A 523 -4.85 -0.06 -2.03
C MET A 523 -4.42 -0.15 -3.51
N GLU A 524 -3.85 0.93 -4.06
CA GLU A 524 -3.32 0.97 -5.42
C GLU A 524 -2.19 -0.03 -5.64
N GLY A 525 -1.22 -0.11 -4.72
CA GLY A 525 -0.16 -1.11 -4.78
C GLY A 525 -0.72 -2.53 -4.69
N GLY A 526 -1.73 -2.75 -3.86
CA GLY A 526 -2.44 -4.02 -3.82
C GLY A 526 -3.05 -4.41 -5.17
N ALA A 527 -3.85 -3.52 -5.76
CA ALA A 527 -4.53 -3.77 -7.03
C ALA A 527 -3.56 -3.93 -8.21
N SER A 528 -2.59 -3.02 -8.34
CA SER A 528 -1.65 -3.03 -9.47
C SER A 528 -0.71 -4.25 -9.43
N GLU A 529 -0.26 -4.67 -8.25
CA GLU A 529 0.57 -5.87 -8.11
C GLU A 529 -0.21 -7.18 -8.34
N GLY A 530 -1.53 -7.17 -8.11
CA GLY A 530 -2.42 -8.27 -8.50
C GLY A 530 -2.47 -8.45 -10.02
N VAL A 531 -2.68 -7.34 -10.74
CA VAL A 531 -2.63 -7.30 -12.21
C VAL A 531 -1.26 -7.73 -12.72
N ARG A 532 -0.17 -7.25 -12.10
CA ARG A 532 1.21 -7.61 -12.47
C ARG A 532 1.46 -9.12 -12.34
N ALA A 533 1.12 -9.72 -11.19
CA ALA A 533 1.33 -11.15 -10.95
C ALA A 533 0.51 -12.02 -11.92
N ALA A 534 -0.75 -11.66 -12.20
CA ALA A 534 -1.55 -12.33 -13.21
C ALA A 534 -0.91 -12.26 -14.61
N ASN A 535 -0.34 -11.11 -14.99
CA ASN A 535 0.33 -10.96 -16.27
C ASN A 535 1.63 -11.78 -16.40
N GLU A 536 2.31 -12.12 -15.30
CA GLU A 536 3.41 -13.10 -15.35
C GLU A 536 2.90 -14.48 -15.75
N ILE A 537 1.81 -14.94 -15.13
CA ILE A 537 1.16 -16.22 -15.47
C ILE A 537 0.67 -16.22 -16.92
N LEU A 538 0.01 -15.14 -17.37
CA LEU A 538 -0.43 -15.03 -18.77
C LEU A 538 0.75 -15.01 -19.74
N GLY A 539 1.88 -14.42 -19.35
CA GLY A 539 3.12 -14.46 -20.12
C GLY A 539 3.64 -15.89 -20.28
N ASP A 540 3.69 -16.65 -19.19
CA ASP A 540 4.09 -18.06 -19.19
C ASP A 540 3.13 -18.93 -20.03
N TYR A 541 1.82 -18.69 -19.93
CA TYR A 541 0.80 -19.43 -20.67
C TYR A 541 0.94 -19.22 -22.18
N LYS A 542 1.10 -17.95 -22.60
CA LYS A 542 1.34 -17.59 -24.01
C LYS A 542 2.65 -18.16 -24.55
N ALA A 543 3.65 -18.36 -23.69
CA ALA A 543 4.91 -18.99 -24.03
C ALA A 543 4.86 -20.53 -24.02
N GLY A 544 3.72 -21.14 -23.68
CA GLY A 544 3.56 -22.60 -23.62
C GLY A 544 4.32 -23.26 -22.47
N LEU A 545 4.65 -22.51 -21.40
CA LEU A 545 5.37 -23.04 -20.23
C LEU A 545 4.46 -23.86 -19.29
N PHE A 546 3.16 -23.81 -19.50
CA PHE A 546 2.13 -24.66 -18.92
C PHE A 546 0.87 -24.57 -19.78
N SER A 547 0.00 -25.57 -19.72
CA SER A 547 -1.22 -25.68 -20.53
C SER A 547 -2.40 -26.10 -19.70
#